data_AF-A0A9P0PCM0-F1
#
_entry.id   AF-A0A9P0PCM0-F1
#
_cell.length_a   1.000
_cell.length_b   1.000
_cell.length_c   1.000
_cell.angle_alpha   90.00
_cell.angle_beta   90.00
_cell.angle_gamma   90.00
#
_symmetry.space_group_name_H-M   'P 1'
#
loop_
_entity.id
_entity.type
_entity.pdbx_description
1 polymer ?
#
loop_
_entity_poly.entity_id
_entity_poly.type
_entity_poly.pdbx_seq_one_letter_code
_entity_poly.pdbx_strand_id
1 'polypeptide(L)'
;MCPETEEDLGSLNKQSVVEDFQEAVPQLFEALTEFPDQLGQWSALEVPVNINIKGQDDTITAKSRFLSVNCTVVFWTQCMSWQKCRNGCISMGASSYRWFHDGCCECIGQSCVNYGLDENRCPQCPKNRTETSSVIEMGQNDLDYGEEDDMLDYGEEDV
;
A
#
# COMPACT_ATOMS: atom_id res chain seq x y z
N MET A 1 0.73 1.81 16.05
CA MET A 1 -0.19 2.89 16.48
C MET A 1 -0.98 3.25 15.25
N CYS A 2 -2.28 2.96 15.25
CA CYS A 2 -3.19 3.45 14.21
C CYS A 2 -3.78 4.78 14.73
N PRO A 3 -3.94 5.81 13.88
CA PRO A 3 -4.51 7.10 14.28
C PRO A 3 -5.96 6.94 14.73
N GLU A 4 -6.35 7.69 15.76
CA GLU A 4 -7.68 7.65 16.41
C GLU A 4 -8.70 8.63 15.79
N THR A 5 -8.33 9.48 14.82
CA THR A 5 -9.25 10.50 14.28
C THR A 5 -9.35 10.53 12.75
N GLU A 6 -10.55 10.86 12.26
CA GLU A 6 -10.91 10.89 10.83
C GLU A 6 -10.17 11.98 10.02
N GLU A 7 -9.79 13.09 10.65
CA GLU A 7 -9.04 14.18 10.00
C GLU A 7 -7.57 13.82 9.77
N ASP A 8 -6.98 13.01 10.66
CA ASP A 8 -5.58 12.55 10.53
C ASP A 8 -5.40 11.60 9.34
N LEU A 9 -6.39 10.75 9.06
CA LEU A 9 -6.34 9.75 7.98
C LEU A 9 -6.14 10.39 6.59
N GLY A 10 -6.76 11.54 6.34
CA GLY A 10 -6.63 12.24 5.05
C GLY A 10 -5.25 12.83 4.78
N SER A 11 -4.53 13.21 5.85
CA SER A 11 -3.16 13.73 5.75
C SER A 11 -2.13 12.60 5.64
N LEU A 12 -2.38 11.45 6.27
CA LEU A 12 -1.44 10.33 6.28
C LEU A 12 -1.31 9.65 4.91
N ASN A 13 -2.38 9.65 4.11
CA ASN A 13 -2.37 9.10 2.75
C ASN A 13 -1.48 9.88 1.78
N LYS A 14 -1.04 11.09 2.15
CA LYS A 14 -0.12 11.92 1.35
C LYS A 14 1.32 11.88 1.84
N GLN A 15 1.55 11.32 3.03
CA GLN A 15 2.88 11.17 3.60
C GLN A 15 3.38 9.76 3.33
N SER A 16 4.50 9.65 2.63
CA SER A 16 5.10 8.38 2.29
C SER A 16 6.60 8.37 2.55
N VAL A 17 7.12 7.19 2.86
CA VAL A 17 8.54 6.90 2.96
C VAL A 17 8.92 6.09 1.73
N VAL A 18 9.97 6.52 1.04
CA VAL A 18 10.49 5.87 -0.17
C VAL A 18 11.96 5.50 0.05
N GLU A 19 12.35 4.30 -0.37
CA GLU A 19 13.74 3.84 -0.34
C GLU A 19 14.03 2.95 -1.56
N ASP A 20 15.23 3.15 -2.12
CA ASP A 20 15.79 2.33 -3.19
C ASP A 20 16.59 1.15 -2.65
N PHE A 21 16.47 -0.01 -3.30
CA PHE A 21 17.21 -1.21 -2.93
C PHE A 21 18.48 -1.34 -3.76
N GLN A 22 19.62 -1.55 -3.08
CA GLN A 22 20.91 -1.76 -3.75
C GLN A 22 21.05 -3.17 -4.35
N GLU A 23 20.37 -4.15 -3.76
CA GLU A 23 20.39 -5.58 -4.16
C GLU A 23 19.06 -6.00 -4.80
N ALA A 24 18.48 -5.13 -5.64
CA ALA A 24 17.27 -5.43 -6.38
C ALA A 24 17.45 -6.66 -7.29
N VAL A 25 16.37 -7.42 -7.50
CA VAL A 25 16.35 -8.58 -8.40
C VAL A 25 15.21 -8.40 -9.43
N PRO A 26 15.38 -7.52 -10.43
CA PRO A 26 14.30 -7.12 -11.33
C PRO A 26 13.61 -8.28 -12.06
N GLN A 27 14.39 -9.30 -12.43
CA GLN A 27 13.87 -10.50 -13.11
C GLN A 27 12.92 -11.31 -12.23
N LEU A 28 13.16 -11.36 -10.92
CA LEU A 28 12.27 -12.02 -9.98
C LEU A 28 10.96 -11.23 -9.86
N PHE A 29 11.05 -9.91 -9.75
CA PHE A 29 9.88 -9.04 -9.66
C PHE A 29 9.00 -9.15 -10.91
N GLU A 30 9.61 -9.12 -12.09
CA GLU A 30 8.92 -9.30 -13.37
C GLU A 30 8.22 -10.66 -13.44
N ALA A 31 8.92 -11.76 -13.12
CA ALA A 31 8.34 -13.10 -13.14
C ALA A 31 7.18 -13.26 -12.13
N LEU A 32 7.28 -12.66 -10.95
CA LEU A 32 6.21 -12.71 -9.95
C LEU A 32 4.99 -11.88 -10.35
N THR A 33 5.18 -10.81 -11.12
CA THR A 33 4.11 -9.85 -11.47
C THR A 33 3.53 -10.03 -12.87
N GLU A 34 4.06 -10.97 -13.65
CA GLU A 34 3.55 -11.35 -14.97
C GLU A 34 2.08 -11.81 -14.91
N PHE A 35 1.68 -12.44 -13.81
CA PHE A 35 0.33 -12.95 -13.59
C PHE A 35 -0.26 -12.40 -12.29
N PRO A 36 -1.60 -12.22 -12.22
CA PRO A 36 -2.25 -11.79 -10.99
C PRO A 36 -2.07 -12.83 -9.88
N ASP A 37 -1.90 -12.35 -8.64
CA ASP A 37 -1.81 -13.23 -7.48
C ASP A 37 -3.14 -13.98 -7.25
N GLN A 38 -3.07 -15.30 -7.22
CA GLN A 38 -4.24 -16.16 -7.07
C GLN A 38 -4.84 -16.07 -5.65
N LEU A 39 -4.01 -15.73 -4.66
CA LEU A 39 -4.44 -15.59 -3.27
C LEU A 39 -4.93 -14.16 -2.94
N GLY A 40 -4.79 -13.22 -3.86
CA GLY A 40 -5.20 -11.83 -3.66
C GLY A 40 -4.46 -11.12 -2.52
N GLN A 41 -3.25 -11.55 -2.19
CA GLN A 41 -2.37 -10.94 -1.20
C GLN A 41 -1.79 -9.61 -1.69
N TRP A 42 -1.62 -9.47 -3.00
CA TRP A 42 -1.17 -8.26 -3.66
C TRP A 42 -1.77 -8.12 -5.06
N SER A 43 -1.69 -6.93 -5.64
CA SER A 43 -2.16 -6.63 -7.00
C SER A 43 -1.12 -5.78 -7.75
N ALA A 44 -0.84 -6.13 -9.00
CA ALA A 44 0.07 -5.37 -9.86
C ALA A 44 -0.72 -4.41 -10.78
N LEU A 45 -0.16 -3.22 -10.99
CA LEU A 45 -0.64 -2.24 -11.96
C LEU A 45 0.50 -1.89 -12.91
N GLU A 46 0.23 -1.98 -14.21
CA GLU A 46 1.12 -1.45 -15.23
C GLU A 46 0.71 -0.01 -15.57
N VAL A 47 1.66 0.91 -15.41
CA VAL A 47 1.51 2.33 -15.69
C VAL A 47 2.39 2.68 -16.88
N PRO A 48 1.85 3.18 -17.99
CA PRO A 48 2.67 3.60 -19.12
C PRO A 48 3.45 4.86 -18.76
N VAL A 49 4.77 4.81 -18.90
CA VAL A 49 5.70 5.92 -18.64
C VAL A 49 6.32 6.37 -19.95
N ASN A 50 6.19 7.65 -20.27
CA ASN A 50 6.79 8.25 -21.46
C ASN A 50 8.14 8.85 -21.11
N ILE A 51 9.24 8.19 -21.51
CA ILE A 51 10.60 8.68 -21.31
C ILE A 51 10.98 9.56 -22.51
N ASN A 52 11.35 10.82 -22.26
CA ASN A 52 11.88 11.71 -23.29
C ASN A 52 13.36 11.39 -23.51
N ILE A 53 13.69 10.75 -24.62
CA ILE A 53 15.08 10.53 -25.02
C ILE A 53 15.55 11.80 -25.72
N LYS A 54 16.23 12.68 -24.98
CA LYS A 54 16.99 13.77 -25.58
C LYS A 54 18.09 13.16 -26.44
N GLY A 55 17.88 13.09 -27.75
CA GLY A 55 18.92 12.73 -28.70
C GLY A 55 20.07 13.72 -28.55
N GLN A 56 21.27 13.20 -28.29
CA GLN A 56 22.50 13.97 -28.31
C GLN A 56 22.84 14.29 -29.78
N ASP A 57 22.10 15.20 -30.40
CA ASP A 57 22.48 15.80 -31.68
C ASP A 57 21.85 17.21 -31.80
N ASP A 58 22.69 18.23 -31.71
CA ASP A 58 22.38 19.66 -31.79
C ASP A 58 22.09 20.09 -33.25
N THR A 59 21.14 19.44 -33.91
CA THR A 59 20.64 19.90 -35.21
C THR A 59 19.13 20.07 -35.22
N ILE A 60 18.73 21.19 -35.82
CA ILE A 60 17.47 21.91 -35.68
C ILE A 60 16.33 21.15 -36.38
N THR A 61 15.94 19.97 -35.88
CA THR A 61 14.63 19.32 -36.13
C THR A 61 14.36 18.20 -35.10
N ALA A 62 14.54 18.47 -33.81
CA ALA A 62 14.38 17.47 -32.76
C ALA A 62 12.90 17.10 -32.53
N LYS A 63 12.38 16.14 -33.32
CA LYS A 63 11.18 15.39 -32.96
C LYS A 63 11.50 14.63 -31.67
N SER A 64 11.00 15.13 -30.53
CA SER A 64 11.09 14.44 -29.23
C SER A 64 10.66 12.99 -29.41
N ARG A 65 11.60 12.05 -29.31
CA ARG A 65 11.29 10.62 -29.35
C ARG A 65 10.93 10.19 -27.93
N PHE A 66 9.66 9.89 -27.73
CA PHE A 66 9.16 9.33 -26.48
C PHE A 66 9.24 7.80 -26.57
N LEU A 67 9.89 7.18 -25.59
CA LEU A 67 9.84 5.74 -25.38
C LEU A 67 8.77 5.47 -24.33
N SER A 68 7.73 4.71 -24.68
CA SER A 68 6.74 4.24 -23.71
C SER A 68 7.25 2.94 -23.10
N VAL A 69 7.52 2.95 -21.80
CA VAL A 69 7.84 1.74 -21.02
C VAL A 69 6.73 1.51 -20.00
N ASN A 70 6.38 0.25 -19.74
CA ASN A 70 5.42 -0.07 -18.69
C ASN A 70 6.16 -0.13 -17.35
N CYS A 71 5.72 0.69 -16.41
CA CYS A 71 6.14 0.66 -15.01
C CYS A 71 5.20 -0.26 -14.24
N THR A 72 5.73 -1.30 -13.62
CA THR A 72 4.94 -2.21 -12.78
C THR A 72 5.06 -1.78 -11.33
N VAL A 73 3.91 -1.53 -10.69
CA VAL A 73 3.80 -1.24 -9.25
C VAL A 73 2.90 -2.28 -8.63
N VAL A 74 3.36 -2.90 -7.54
CA VAL A 74 2.59 -3.88 -6.77
C VAL A 74 2.08 -3.25 -5.49
N PHE A 75 0.79 -3.37 -5.24
CA PHE A 75 0.11 -2.91 -4.03
C PHE A 75 -0.25 -4.12 -3.19
N TRP A 76 0.15 -4.13 -1.93
CA TRP A 76 -0.30 -5.15 -0.97
C TRP A 76 -1.77 -4.94 -0.60
N THR A 77 -2.47 -6.04 -0.37
CA THR A 77 -3.89 -6.00 -0.02
C THR A 77 -4.12 -5.50 1.40
N GLN A 78 -3.32 -6.02 2.35
CA GLN A 78 -3.37 -5.69 3.77
C GLN A 78 -2.37 -4.60 4.13
N CYS A 79 -2.77 -3.73 5.05
CA CYS A 79 -1.86 -2.73 5.62
C CYS A 79 -0.82 -3.40 6.50
N MET A 80 0.39 -2.85 6.47
CA MET A 80 1.50 -3.39 7.24
C MET A 80 2.44 -2.29 7.73
N SER A 81 3.33 -2.66 8.64
CA SER A 81 4.36 -1.74 9.11
C SER A 81 5.40 -1.49 8.01
N TRP A 82 6.04 -0.33 8.08
CA TRP A 82 7.14 0.08 7.20
C TRP A 82 8.21 -1.02 7.01
N GLN A 83 8.66 -1.66 8.09
CA GLN A 83 9.65 -2.74 8.03
C GLN A 83 9.15 -4.01 7.32
N LYS A 84 7.87 -4.37 7.52
CA LYS A 84 7.26 -5.50 6.81
C LYS A 84 7.13 -5.21 5.32
N CYS A 85 6.75 -3.97 4.98
CA CYS A 85 6.68 -3.51 3.60
C CYS A 85 8.05 -3.62 2.91
N ARG A 86 9.07 -3.03 3.53
CA ARG A 86 10.46 -3.08 3.06
C ARG A 86 10.90 -4.51 2.76
N ASN A 87 10.78 -5.41 3.75
CA ASN A 87 11.24 -6.80 3.61
C ASN A 87 10.40 -7.58 2.59
N GLY A 88 9.09 -7.31 2.51
CA GLY A 88 8.20 -7.89 1.50
C GLY A 88 8.65 -7.52 0.09
N CYS A 89 8.89 -6.24 -0.18
CA CYS A 89 9.32 -5.77 -1.50
C CYS A 89 10.72 -6.26 -1.89
N ILE A 90 11.66 -6.32 -0.92
CA ILE A 90 12.97 -6.97 -1.14
C ILE A 90 12.78 -8.43 -1.56
N SER A 91 11.93 -9.19 -0.85
CA SER A 91 11.70 -10.61 -1.14
C SER A 91 11.04 -10.84 -2.50
N MET A 92 10.26 -9.87 -3.00
CA MET A 92 9.69 -9.89 -4.34
C MET A 92 10.71 -9.48 -5.43
N GLY A 93 11.91 -9.01 -5.07
CA GLY A 93 12.91 -8.55 -6.03
C GLY A 93 12.67 -7.14 -6.58
N ALA A 94 11.82 -6.34 -5.93
CA ALA A 94 11.54 -4.98 -6.35
C ALA A 94 12.80 -4.10 -6.37
N SER A 95 12.76 -2.99 -7.11
CA SER A 95 13.88 -2.03 -7.16
C SER A 95 13.78 -0.97 -6.07
N SER A 96 12.56 -0.65 -5.64
CA SER A 96 12.29 0.26 -4.54
C SER A 96 10.95 -0.08 -3.90
N TYR A 97 10.65 0.58 -2.79
CA TYR A 97 9.33 0.54 -2.19
C TYR A 97 8.89 1.92 -1.73
N ARG A 98 7.58 2.08 -1.64
CA ARG A 98 6.93 3.20 -1.01
C ARG A 98 5.98 2.68 0.06
N TRP A 99 6.05 3.29 1.24
CA TRP A 99 5.15 3.00 2.34
C TRP A 99 4.43 4.28 2.75
N PHE A 100 3.10 4.24 2.75
CA PHE A 100 2.27 5.35 3.20
C PHE A 100 1.97 5.24 4.69
N HIS A 101 1.74 6.38 5.34
CA HIS A 101 1.51 6.40 6.79
C HIS A 101 0.17 5.77 7.23
N ASP A 102 -0.70 5.42 6.28
CA ASP A 102 -1.90 4.59 6.49
C ASP A 102 -1.61 3.08 6.50
N GLY A 103 -0.34 2.69 6.27
CA GLY A 103 0.11 1.32 6.21
C GLY A 103 0.07 0.69 4.81
N CYS A 104 -0.31 1.43 3.76
CA CYS A 104 -0.29 0.93 2.40
C CYS A 104 1.15 0.71 1.91
N CYS A 105 1.42 -0.47 1.37
CA CYS A 105 2.73 -0.88 0.91
C CYS A 105 2.75 -1.08 -0.61
N GLU A 106 3.74 -0.45 -1.24
CA GLU A 106 3.94 -0.48 -2.68
C GLU A 106 5.35 -0.94 -3.02
N CYS A 107 5.45 -2.00 -3.82
CA CYS A 107 6.71 -2.47 -4.37
C CYS A 107 6.84 -1.99 -5.81
N ILE A 108 7.96 -1.36 -6.13
CA ILE A 108 8.12 -0.61 -7.38
C ILE A 108 9.18 -1.29 -8.25
N GLY A 109 8.82 -1.52 -9.51
CA GLY A 109 9.70 -2.10 -10.51
C GLY A 109 10.76 -1.12 -11.04
N GLN A 110 11.79 -1.66 -11.69
CA GLN A 110 12.93 -0.88 -12.18
C GLN A 110 12.56 0.15 -13.27
N SER A 111 11.50 -0.10 -14.04
CA SER A 111 11.07 0.74 -15.17
C SER A 111 10.30 2.00 -14.75
N CYS A 112 10.07 2.18 -13.44
CA CYS A 112 9.28 3.28 -12.91
C CYS A 112 10.10 4.56 -12.75
N VAL A 113 9.78 5.59 -13.54
CA VAL A 113 10.32 6.94 -13.35
C VAL A 113 9.61 7.58 -12.16
N ASN A 114 10.37 8.20 -11.25
CA ASN A 114 9.85 8.85 -10.04
C ASN A 114 8.94 7.94 -9.19
N TYR A 115 9.29 6.66 -9.06
CA TYR A 115 8.57 5.72 -8.20
C TYR A 115 7.11 5.42 -8.63
N GLY A 116 6.74 5.72 -9.88
CA GLY A 116 5.41 5.43 -10.40
C GLY A 116 4.34 6.40 -9.88
N LEU A 117 3.15 5.89 -9.55
CA LEU A 117 2.02 6.69 -9.09
C LEU A 117 2.09 6.95 -7.59
N ASP A 118 2.04 8.22 -7.18
CA ASP A 118 2.02 8.61 -5.76
C ASP A 118 0.59 8.59 -5.20
N GLU A 119 -0.07 7.44 -5.26
CA GLU A 119 -1.43 7.24 -4.77
C GLU A 119 -1.58 5.88 -4.08
N ASN A 120 -2.04 5.87 -2.82
CA ASN A 120 -2.27 4.65 -2.05
C ASN A 120 -3.46 3.84 -2.60
N ARG A 121 -3.19 2.69 -3.24
CA ARG A 121 -4.26 1.86 -3.83
C ARG A 121 -4.62 0.60 -3.04
N CYS A 122 -3.97 0.35 -1.90
CA CYS A 122 -4.21 -0.84 -1.07
C CYS A 122 -5.71 -0.99 -0.71
N PRO A 123 -6.36 -2.12 -1.10
CA PRO A 123 -7.79 -2.33 -0.88
C PRO A 123 -8.26 -2.25 0.56
N GLN A 124 -7.49 -2.77 1.52
CA GLN A 124 -7.92 -2.88 2.93
C GLN A 124 -7.37 -1.78 3.82
N CYS A 125 -6.71 -0.76 3.24
CA CYS A 125 -6.24 0.39 4.00
C CYS A 125 -7.28 1.50 4.05
N PRO A 126 -7.31 2.27 5.16
CA PRO A 126 -8.23 3.38 5.30
C PRO A 126 -8.06 4.39 4.15
N LYS A 127 -9.02 4.42 3.24
CA LYS A 127 -9.11 5.48 2.23
C LYS A 127 -9.86 6.64 2.87
N ASN A 128 -9.28 7.83 2.84
CA ASN A 128 -9.92 9.06 3.30
C ASN A 128 -11.37 9.09 2.77
N ARG A 129 -12.35 9.07 3.68
CA ARG A 129 -13.77 8.87 3.38
C ARG A 129 -14.43 10.17 2.89
N THR A 130 -13.77 10.90 2.01
CA THR A 130 -14.38 12.01 1.28
C THR A 130 -14.89 11.48 -0.06
N GLU A 131 -16.22 11.58 -0.23
CA GLU A 131 -17.05 11.19 -1.38
C GLU A 131 -17.74 9.80 -1.22
N THR A 132 -18.95 9.86 -0.64
CA THR A 132 -19.99 8.80 -0.56
C THR A 132 -19.90 7.76 0.57
N SER A 133 -20.01 8.22 1.81
CA SER A 133 -20.76 7.45 2.83
C SER A 133 -22.20 7.33 2.35
N SER A 134 -22.55 6.24 1.68
CA SER A 134 -23.93 5.77 1.66
C SER A 134 -24.32 5.49 3.11
N VAL A 135 -25.10 6.41 3.65
CA VAL A 135 -25.77 6.31 4.93
C VAL A 135 -26.54 4.98 4.96
N ILE A 136 -26.05 4.01 5.70
CA ILE A 136 -26.92 3.00 6.29
C ILE A 136 -27.10 3.46 7.73
N GLU A 137 -28.19 4.17 7.98
CA GLU A 137 -28.74 4.38 9.30
C GLU A 137 -29.06 2.99 9.88
N MET A 138 -28.18 2.44 10.71
CA MET A 138 -28.59 1.43 11.68
C MET A 138 -29.05 2.18 12.92
N GLY A 139 -30.37 2.31 13.03
CA GLY A 139 -31.05 3.04 14.08
C GLY A 139 -30.64 2.59 15.48
N GLN A 140 -30.63 3.57 16.39
CA GLN A 140 -30.63 3.35 17.83
C GLN A 140 -31.64 2.26 18.21
N ASN A 141 -31.15 1.20 18.84
CA ASN A 141 -31.82 0.58 19.97
C ASN A 141 -30.74 0.28 21.00
N ASP A 142 -30.74 1.11 22.03
CA ASP A 142 -30.05 0.91 23.29
C ASP A 142 -30.47 -0.43 23.91
N LEU A 143 -29.52 -1.28 24.31
CA LEU A 143 -29.70 -2.25 25.38
C LEU A 143 -28.40 -2.37 26.18
N ASP A 144 -28.26 -1.39 27.06
CA ASP A 144 -27.81 -1.48 28.45
C ASP A 144 -27.41 -2.89 28.94
N TYR A 145 -26.12 -3.08 29.24
CA TYR A 145 -25.60 -4.21 30.00
C TYR A 145 -24.77 -3.67 31.17
N GLY A 146 -25.48 -3.34 32.25
CA GLY A 146 -24.90 -3.02 33.55
C GLY A 146 -25.66 -3.73 34.69
N GLU A 147 -24.87 -4.18 35.67
CA GLU A 147 -25.17 -4.70 37.01
C GLU A 147 -25.38 -6.22 37.16
N GLU A 148 -24.39 -6.94 37.73
CA GLU A 148 -24.13 -7.20 39.18
C GLU A 148 -25.09 -8.32 39.69
N ASP A 149 -24.74 -9.37 40.43
CA ASP A 149 -23.62 -9.85 41.22
C ASP A 149 -23.80 -11.37 41.31
N ASP A 150 -22.75 -12.17 41.54
CA ASP A 150 -22.85 -13.31 42.46
C ASP A 150 -21.45 -13.82 42.85
N MET A 151 -21.06 -13.37 44.05
CA MET A 151 -19.94 -13.78 44.87
C MET A 151 -20.27 -15.10 45.58
N LEU A 152 -19.58 -16.21 45.29
CA LEU A 152 -19.50 -17.43 46.13
C LEU A 152 -18.26 -18.25 45.72
N ASP A 153 -17.49 -18.94 46.55
CA ASP A 153 -17.16 -18.98 47.97
C ASP A 153 -15.97 -19.98 48.03
N TYR A 154 -14.92 -19.68 48.80
CA TYR A 154 -13.75 -20.56 48.92
C TYR A 154 -14.10 -21.71 49.86
N GLY A 155 -14.06 -22.94 49.35
CA GLY A 155 -14.09 -24.17 50.15
C GLY A 155 -12.85 -25.02 49.89
N GLU A 156 -11.82 -24.78 50.68
CA GLU A 156 -10.66 -25.65 50.89
C GLU A 156 -11.11 -26.89 51.69
N GLU A 157 -10.78 -28.11 51.27
CA GLU A 157 -10.62 -29.25 52.18
C GLU A 157 -9.74 -30.35 51.57
N ASP A 158 -8.69 -30.67 52.32
CA ASP A 158 -7.66 -31.67 52.10
C ASP A 158 -8.19 -33.12 52.05
N VAL A 159 -7.49 -33.99 51.30
CA VAL A 159 -6.87 -35.28 51.70
C VAL A 159 -6.45 -36.08 50.45
#